data_AF-A0A7K2MRV6-F1
#
_entry.id   AF-A0A7K2MRV6-F1
#
_cell.length_a   1.000
_cell.length_b   1.000
_cell.length_c   1.000
_cell.angle_alpha   90.00
_cell.angle_beta   90.00
_cell.angle_gamma   90.00
#
_symmetry.space_group_name_H-M   'P 1'
#
loop_
_entity.id
_entity.type
_entity.pdbx_description
1 polymer ?
#
loop_
_entity_poly.entity_id
_entity_poly.type
_entity_poly.pdbx_seq_one_letter_code
_entity_poly.pdbx_strand_id
1 'polypeptide(L)'
;PSSTAVFEGRTLTYLTRRPYAKKAPDGATLYEFGVIGHGPDAEALASDVADQVRTWNQGFRALDVGFEIQPLDATPLAPKPGRFAFDNPLNRIVIEWQ
;
A
#
# COMPACT_ATOMS: atom_id res chain seq x y z
N PRO A 1 -11.33 -7.99 -1.93
CA PRO A 1 -10.87 -7.74 -0.54
C PRO A 1 -9.77 -6.69 -0.54
N SER A 2 -9.93 -5.60 0.18
CA SER A 2 -8.86 -4.63 0.43
C SER A 2 -8.39 -4.89 1.85
N SER A 3 -7.15 -5.32 2.03
CA SER A 3 -6.63 -5.72 3.34
C SER A 3 -5.25 -5.09 3.54
N THR A 4 -5.16 -4.23 4.55
CA THR A 4 -3.91 -3.74 5.08
C THR A 4 -4.00 -3.83 6.60
N ALA A 5 -2.90 -4.25 7.21
CA ALA A 5 -2.65 -4.09 8.63
C ALA A 5 -1.25 -3.49 8.77
N VAL A 6 -1.12 -2.41 9.54
CA VAL A 6 0.18 -1.81 9.87
C VAL A 6 0.39 -1.97 11.36
N PHE A 7 1.52 -2.55 11.74
CA PHE A 7 1.92 -2.71 13.12
C PHE A 7 3.22 -1.95 13.35
N GLU A 8 3.20 -1.00 14.27
CA GLU A 8 4.36 -0.18 14.61
C GLU A 8 4.45 -0.03 16.13
N GLY A 9 5.61 -0.38 16.70
CA GLY A 9 5.82 -0.43 18.14
C GLY A 9 4.86 -1.40 18.84
N ARG A 10 3.80 -0.86 19.43
CA ARG A 10 2.71 -1.62 20.10
C ARG A 10 1.33 -1.21 19.61
N THR A 11 1.28 -0.58 18.45
CA THR A 11 0.07 -0.01 17.86
C THR A 11 -0.22 -0.73 16.55
N LEU A 12 -1.48 -1.11 16.36
CA LEU A 12 -1.98 -1.80 15.17
C LEU A 12 -3.02 -0.92 14.50
N THR A 13 -3.00 -0.84 13.18
CA THR A 13 -4.13 -0.33 12.38
C THR A 13 -4.62 -1.34 11.37
N TYR A 14 -5.88 -1.21 10.95
CA TYR A 14 -6.43 -1.92 9.80
C TYR A 14 -7.42 -1.06 9.01
N LEU A 15 -7.59 -1.39 7.73
CA LEU A 15 -8.56 -0.75 6.86
C LEU A 15 -9.98 -1.27 7.13
N THR A 16 -10.91 -0.34 7.22
CA THR A 16 -12.34 -0.60 7.09
C THR A 16 -12.83 -0.07 5.76
N ARG A 17 -13.94 -0.63 5.28
CA ARG A 17 -14.55 -0.22 4.03
C ARG A 17 -16.07 -0.21 4.17
N ARG A 18 -16.71 0.87 3.71
CA ARG A 18 -18.17 0.94 3.60
C ARG A 18 -18.59 1.39 2.20
N PRO A 19 -19.76 0.97 1.69
CA PRO A 19 -20.29 1.52 0.45
C PRO A 19 -20.42 3.04 0.55
N TYR A 20 -19.97 3.74 -0.48
CA TYR A 20 -20.18 5.17 -0.59
C TYR A 20 -21.57 5.43 -1.19
N ALA A 21 -22.23 6.49 -0.72
CA ALA A 21 -23.60 6.80 -1.14
C ALA A 21 -23.73 7.09 -2.64
N LYS A 22 -22.67 7.60 -3.28
CA LYS A 22 -22.65 7.90 -4.71
C LYS A 22 -22.03 6.75 -5.51
N LYS A 23 -22.45 6.62 -6.76
CA LYS A 23 -21.84 5.72 -7.76
C LYS A 23 -20.79 6.47 -8.58
N ALA A 24 -19.89 5.72 -9.20
CA ALA A 24 -19.00 6.25 -10.23
C ALA A 24 -19.81 6.62 -11.50
N PRO A 25 -19.24 7.42 -12.43
CA PRO A 25 -19.93 7.81 -13.66
C PRO A 25 -20.38 6.63 -14.53
N ASP A 26 -19.67 5.50 -14.47
CA ASP A 26 -19.98 4.24 -15.16
C ASP A 26 -20.98 3.35 -14.39
N GLY A 27 -21.51 3.82 -13.26
CA GLY A 27 -22.42 3.08 -12.39
C GLY A 27 -21.75 2.16 -11.37
N ALA A 28 -20.41 2.08 -11.34
CA ALA A 28 -19.70 1.23 -10.39
C ALA A 28 -19.93 1.67 -8.93
N THR A 29 -19.97 0.68 -8.02
CA THR A 29 -20.05 0.95 -6.58
C THR A 29 -18.76 1.57 -6.09
N LEU A 30 -18.85 2.77 -5.52
CA LEU A 30 -17.76 3.39 -4.81
C LEU A 30 -17.73 2.92 -3.35
N TYR A 31 -16.54 2.95 -2.78
CA TYR A 31 -16.32 2.61 -1.39
C TYR A 31 -15.55 3.72 -0.70
N GLU A 32 -15.91 3.99 0.55
CA GLU A 32 -15.12 4.81 1.43
C GLU A 32 -14.24 3.90 2.29
N PHE A 33 -12.96 4.28 2.42
CA PHE A 33 -12.01 3.61 3.30
C PHE A 33 -11.86 4.38 4.59
N GLY A 34 -11.90 3.66 5.72
CA GLY A 34 -11.51 4.16 7.03
C GLY A 34 -10.29 3.41 7.55
N VAL A 35 -9.63 3.97 8.54
CA VAL A 35 -8.54 3.33 9.28
C VAL A 35 -8.96 3.26 10.74
N ILE A 36 -8.88 2.08 11.36
CA ILE A 36 -9.07 1.92 12.80
C ILE A 36 -7.72 1.58 13.42
N GLY A 37 -7.33 2.31 14.46
CA GLY A 37 -6.13 2.08 15.25
C GLY A 37 -6.43 1.51 16.64
N HIS A 38 -5.52 0.69 17.15
CA HIS A 38 -5.51 0.14 18.51
C HIS A 38 -4.13 0.23 19.11
N GLY A 39 -4.05 0.59 20.39
CA GLY A 39 -2.80 0.70 21.14
C GLY A 39 -2.50 2.12 21.60
N PRO A 40 -1.31 2.35 22.19
CA PRO A 40 -0.93 3.62 22.80
C PRO A 40 -0.93 4.79 21.83
N ASP A 41 -0.54 4.56 20.57
CA ASP A 41 -0.38 5.61 19.54
C ASP A 41 -1.41 5.45 18.41
N ALA A 42 -2.58 4.89 18.73
CA ALA A 42 -3.61 4.47 17.77
C ALA A 42 -4.05 5.58 16.82
N GLU A 43 -4.27 6.79 17.34
CA GLU A 43 -4.72 7.93 16.55
C GLU A 43 -3.63 8.40 15.58
N ALA A 44 -2.39 8.50 16.06
CA ALA A 44 -1.26 8.90 15.23
C ALA A 44 -1.06 7.91 14.07
N LEU A 45 -0.95 6.61 14.38
CA LEU A 45 -0.76 5.60 13.34
C LEU A 45 -1.95 5.52 12.37
N ALA A 46 -3.19 5.70 12.86
CA ALA A 46 -4.36 5.72 11.99
C ALA A 46 -4.38 6.94 11.06
N SER A 47 -4.00 8.11 11.56
CA SER A 47 -3.86 9.33 10.75
C SER A 47 -2.79 9.15 9.67
N ASP A 48 -1.61 8.63 10.05
CA ASP A 48 -0.49 8.43 9.13
C ASP A 48 -0.89 7.48 8.00
N VAL A 49 -1.52 6.34 8.32
CA VAL A 49 -2.01 5.41 7.30
C VAL A 49 -3.09 6.06 6.42
N ALA A 50 -4.00 6.86 6.97
CA ALA A 50 -4.99 7.58 6.18
C ALA A 50 -4.34 8.57 5.21
N ASP A 51 -3.28 9.27 5.64
CA ASP A 51 -2.52 10.20 4.80
C ASP A 51 -1.73 9.49 3.70
N GLN A 52 -1.17 8.31 3.98
CA GLN A 52 -0.55 7.47 2.95
C GLN A 52 -1.58 7.02 1.90
N VAL A 53 -2.78 6.62 2.30
CA VAL A 53 -3.86 6.25 1.36
C VAL A 53 -4.30 7.45 0.52
N ARG A 54 -4.40 8.65 1.08
CA ARG A 54 -4.71 9.88 0.33
C ARG A 54 -3.60 10.21 -0.67
N THR A 55 -2.35 10.14 -0.23
CA THR A 55 -1.16 10.37 -1.06
C THR A 55 -1.14 9.40 -2.23
N TRP A 56 -1.36 8.11 -1.97
CA TRP A 56 -1.51 7.10 -3.02
C TRP A 56 -2.64 7.46 -3.99
N ASN A 57 -3.84 7.76 -3.50
CA ASN A 57 -4.98 8.08 -4.35
C ASN A 57 -4.74 9.31 -5.25
N GLN A 58 -4.00 10.31 -4.76
CA GLN A 58 -3.74 11.55 -5.50
C GLN A 58 -2.55 11.47 -6.45
N GLY A 59 -1.47 10.80 -6.04
CA GLY A 59 -0.20 10.83 -6.77
C GLY A 59 0.15 9.54 -7.50
N PHE A 60 -0.33 8.39 -7.03
CA PHE A 60 0.22 7.08 -7.43
C PHE A 60 -0.83 6.08 -7.94
N ARG A 61 -2.12 6.36 -7.76
CA ARG A 61 -3.20 5.41 -8.11
C ARG A 61 -3.30 5.08 -9.59
N ALA A 62 -2.80 5.97 -10.45
CA ALA A 62 -2.75 5.75 -11.90
C ALA A 62 -1.48 5.00 -12.36
N LEU A 63 -0.53 4.76 -11.45
CA LEU A 63 0.68 4.01 -11.76
C LEU A 63 0.40 2.51 -11.69
N ASP A 64 1.04 1.78 -12.58
CA ASP A 64 1.05 0.32 -12.58
C ASP A 64 2.19 -0.18 -11.69
N VAL A 65 1.97 -1.30 -11.00
CA VAL A 65 3.01 -1.96 -10.21
C VAL A 65 3.45 -3.25 -10.90
N GLY A 66 4.73 -3.30 -11.26
CA GLY A 66 5.41 -4.48 -11.78
C GLY A 66 6.12 -5.25 -10.67
N PHE A 67 6.03 -6.57 -10.73
CA PHE A 67 6.80 -7.49 -9.89
C PHE A 67 7.68 -8.35 -10.78
N GLU A 68 8.97 -8.39 -10.49
CA GLU A 68 9.93 -9.25 -11.17
C GLU A 68 10.67 -10.10 -10.13
N ILE A 69 10.80 -11.40 -10.42
CA ILE A 69 11.56 -12.34 -9.60
C ILE A 69 12.85 -12.64 -10.34
N GLN A 70 13.98 -12.32 -9.71
CA GLN A 70 15.32 -12.52 -10.27
C GLN A 70 16.11 -13.53 -9.44
N PRO A 71 16.98 -14.33 -10.06
CA PRO A 71 18.01 -15.08 -9.35
C PRO A 71 18.88 -14.17 -8.47
N LEU A 72 19.40 -14.69 -7.35
CA LEU A 72 20.22 -13.90 -6.41
C LEU A 72 21.56 -13.44 -7.02
N ASP A 73 22.05 -14.17 -8.02
CA ASP A 73 23.28 -13.87 -8.77
C ASP A 73 23.04 -12.95 -9.98
N ALA A 74 21.79 -12.55 -10.25
CA ALA A 74 21.49 -11.56 -11.26
C ALA A 74 22.10 -10.19 -10.89
N THR A 75 22.55 -9.46 -11.91
CA THR A 75 23.09 -8.11 -11.70
C THR A 75 22.00 -7.20 -11.10
N PRO A 76 22.25 -6.56 -9.93
CA PRO A 76 21.27 -5.69 -9.31
C PRO A 76 20.85 -4.54 -10.23
N LEU A 77 19.56 -4.27 -10.30
CA LEU A 77 19.04 -3.10 -11.01
C LEU A 77 19.45 -1.81 -10.30
N ALA A 78 19.74 -0.76 -11.09
CA ALA A 78 20.05 0.55 -10.54
C ALA A 78 18.87 1.11 -9.70
N PRO A 79 19.12 1.70 -8.52
CA PRO A 79 18.09 2.35 -7.73
C PRO A 79 17.47 3.53 -8.50
N LYS A 80 16.15 3.66 -8.42
CA LYS A 80 15.41 4.82 -8.93
C LYS A 80 14.13 5.01 -8.09
N PRO A 81 13.53 6.22 -8.08
CA PRO A 81 12.24 6.43 -7.43
C PRO A 81 11.20 5.40 -7.91
N GLY A 82 10.47 4.80 -6.98
CA GLY A 82 9.47 3.78 -7.28
C GLY A 82 10.02 2.37 -7.53
N ARG A 83 11.35 2.15 -7.49
CA ARG A 83 11.93 0.80 -7.56
C ARG A 83 12.48 0.37 -6.20
N PHE A 84 12.00 -0.77 -5.73
CA PHE A 84 12.44 -1.41 -4.49
C PHE A 84 12.82 -2.86 -4.78
N ALA A 85 13.85 -3.35 -4.11
CA ALA A 85 14.22 -4.76 -4.20
C ALA A 85 14.53 -5.30 -2.81
N PHE A 86 14.07 -6.52 -2.54
CA PHE A 86 14.45 -7.25 -1.34
C PHE A 86 14.69 -8.72 -1.68
N ASP A 87 15.59 -9.33 -0.94
CA ASP A 87 15.98 -10.71 -1.14
C ASP A 87 15.24 -11.61 -0.15
N ASN A 88 14.83 -12.78 -0.63
CA ASN A 88 14.49 -13.92 0.20
C ASN A 88 15.57 -15.01 -0.01
N PRO A 89 15.53 -16.15 0.71
CA PRO A 89 16.56 -17.18 0.60
C PRO A 89 16.78 -17.76 -0.81
N LEU A 90 15.84 -17.58 -1.73
CA LEU A 90 15.87 -18.19 -3.06
C LEU A 90 15.94 -17.17 -4.22
N ASN A 91 15.42 -15.96 -4.03
CA ASN A 91 15.24 -14.99 -5.10
C ASN A 91 15.34 -13.55 -4.60
N ARG A 92 15.68 -12.66 -5.53
CA ARG A 92 15.44 -11.22 -5.41
C ARG A 92 14.06 -10.89 -5.96
N ILE A 93 13.25 -10.19 -5.19
CA ILE A 93 11.96 -9.64 -5.65
C ILE A 93 12.17 -8.15 -5.92
N VAL A 94 11.97 -7.75 -7.16
CA VAL A 94 11.95 -6.34 -7.58
C VAL A 94 10.51 -5.89 -7.73
N ILE A 95 10.20 -4.76 -7.11
CA ILE A 95 8.91 -4.08 -7.21
C ILE A 95 9.16 -2.73 -7.85
N GLU A 96 8.44 -2.41 -8.93
CA GLU A 96 8.56 -1.14 -9.62
C GLU A 96 7.19 -0.51 -9.90
N TRP A 97 7.04 0.76 -9.52
CA TRP A 97 5.88 1.58 -9.87
C TRP A 97 6.19 2.38 -11.16
N GLN A 98 5.34 2.28 -12.19
CA GLN A 98 5.49 2.92 -13.50
C GLN A 98 4.29 3.76 -13.89
#